data_AF-A0A1Y0YV65-F1
#
_entry.id   AF-A0A1Y0YV65-F1
#
_cell.length_a   1.000
_cell.length_b   1.000
_cell.length_c   1.000
_cell.angle_alpha   90.00
_cell.angle_beta   90.00
_cell.angle_gamma   90.00
#
_symmetry.space_group_name_H-M   'P 1'
#
loop_
_entity.id
_entity.type
_entity.pdbx_description
1 polymer ?
#
loop_
_entity_poly.entity_id
_entity_poly.type
_entity_poly.pdbx_seq_one_letter_code
_entity_poly.pdbx_strand_id
1 'polypeptide(L)'
;MSEGFWDSVGNFLHISYTENERKRDEYKNLYDYLSDKESDVKTKLAEIDASLKAYHSNLPDLKIPSHEFEDTRHEKDAKLKELVKHFKDMVDDIQSAKTKAKSKWEYYKAKAEAEEKKA
;
A
#
# COMPACT_ATOMS: atom_id res chain seq x y z
N MET A 1 -22.55 11.46 21.92
CA MET A 1 -22.26 11.20 20.50
C MET A 1 -21.43 12.36 20.02
N SER A 2 -20.17 12.17 19.66
CA SER A 2 -19.33 13.26 19.13
C SER A 2 -19.66 13.44 17.65
N GLU A 3 -20.02 14.66 17.25
CA GLU A 3 -20.15 15.02 15.84
C GLU A 3 -18.83 14.67 15.13
N GLY A 4 -18.93 13.94 14.01
CA GLY A 4 -17.76 13.61 13.21
C GLY A 4 -17.17 14.89 12.61
N PHE A 5 -15.86 14.90 12.35
CA PHE A 5 -15.20 16.04 11.69
C PHE A 5 -15.98 16.53 10.45
N TRP A 6 -16.52 15.59 9.67
CA TRP A 6 -17.33 15.86 8.48
C TRP A 6 -18.71 16.49 8.75
N ASP A 7 -19.36 16.13 9.86
CA ASP A 7 -20.62 16.76 10.28
C ASP A 7 -20.41 18.23 10.62
N SER A 8 -19.27 18.55 11.25
CA SER A 8 -18.90 19.91 11.62
C SER A 8 -18.66 20.81 10.40
N VAL A 9 -18.13 20.29 9.29
CA VAL A 9 -17.88 21.08 8.06
C VAL A 9 -19.16 21.30 7.26
N GLY A 10 -20.04 20.28 7.18
CA GLY A 10 -21.35 20.41 6.55
C GLY A 10 -22.24 21.42 7.27
N ASN A 11 -22.21 21.41 8.61
CA ASN A 11 -22.97 22.36 9.42
C ASN A 11 -22.44 23.81 9.28
N PHE A 12 -21.13 23.98 9.09
CA PHE A 12 -20.49 25.29 8.86
C PHE A 12 -20.84 25.93 7.50
N LEU A 13 -21.09 25.12 6.46
CA LEU A 13 -21.37 25.61 5.10
C LEU A 13 -22.87 25.68 4.74
N HIS A 14 -23.79 25.30 5.64
CA HIS A 14 -25.22 25.18 5.33
C HIS A 14 -25.55 24.28 4.12
N ILE A 15 -24.66 23.33 3.83
CA ILE A 15 -24.87 22.28 2.82
C ILE A 15 -24.89 20.98 3.62
N SER A 16 -26.01 20.27 3.63
CA SER A 16 -26.11 18.99 4.34
C SER A 16 -25.16 17.99 3.69
N TYR A 17 -23.97 17.82 4.26
CA TYR A 17 -22.97 16.86 3.80
C TYR A 17 -23.59 15.46 3.84
N THR A 18 -23.81 14.89 2.66
CA THR A 18 -24.56 13.66 2.50
C THR A 18 -23.71 12.44 2.84
N GLU A 19 -24.37 11.35 3.21
CA GLU A 19 -23.70 10.08 3.47
C GLU A 19 -22.91 9.56 2.26
N ASN A 20 -23.33 9.88 1.04
CA ASN A 20 -22.59 9.51 -0.18
C ASN A 20 -21.34 10.37 -0.38
N GLU A 21 -21.38 11.66 -0.06
CA GLU A 21 -20.17 12.52 -0.05
C GLU A 21 -19.16 12.04 1.00
N ARG A 22 -19.63 11.68 2.19
CA ARG A 22 -18.79 11.08 3.24
C ARG A 22 -18.08 9.83 2.75
N LYS A 23 -18.85 8.89 2.20
CA LYS A 23 -18.28 7.63 1.67
C LYS A 23 -17.36 7.87 0.49
N ARG A 24 -17.68 8.81 -0.41
CA ARG A 24 -16.77 9.22 -1.49
C ARG A 24 -15.42 9.63 -0.90
N ASP A 25 -15.42 10.55 0.06
CA ASP A 25 -14.18 11.09 0.61
C ASP A 25 -13.41 10.04 1.43
N GLU A 26 -14.10 9.16 2.15
CA GLU A 26 -13.47 8.00 2.83
C GLU A 26 -12.76 7.07 1.84
N TYR A 27 -13.41 6.69 0.73
CA TYR A 27 -12.78 5.85 -0.29
C TYR A 27 -11.67 6.56 -1.06
N LYS A 28 -11.76 7.89 -1.21
CA LYS A 28 -10.68 8.70 -1.78
C LYS A 28 -9.45 8.67 -0.87
N ASN A 29 -9.63 8.94 0.42
CA ASN A 29 -8.57 8.88 1.42
C ASN A 29 -7.93 7.48 1.49
N LEU A 30 -8.74 6.41 1.42
CA LEU A 30 -8.23 5.05 1.37
C LEU A 30 -7.40 4.79 0.11
N TYR A 31 -7.85 5.25 -1.05
CA TYR A 31 -7.10 5.12 -2.30
C TYR A 31 -5.75 5.85 -2.23
N ASP A 32 -5.73 7.06 -1.68
CA ASP A 32 -4.51 7.87 -1.54
C ASP A 32 -3.54 7.21 -0.55
N TYR A 33 -4.02 6.77 0.61
CA TYR A 33 -3.23 6.01 1.59
C TYR A 33 -2.60 4.75 0.99
N LEU A 34 -3.38 3.97 0.23
CA LEU A 34 -2.87 2.75 -0.43
C LEU A 34 -1.86 3.08 -1.54
N SER A 35 -2.01 4.22 -2.22
CA SER A 35 -1.05 4.68 -3.23
C SER A 35 0.30 5.00 -2.59
N ASP A 36 0.29 5.70 -1.46
CA ASP A 36 1.51 6.02 -0.71
C ASP A 36 2.19 4.74 -0.21
N LYS A 37 1.41 3.82 0.38
CA LYS A 37 1.95 2.54 0.86
C LYS A 37 2.51 1.66 -0.24
N GLU A 38 1.88 1.64 -1.42
CA GLU A 38 2.44 0.94 -2.59
C GLU A 38 3.81 1.51 -2.96
N SER A 39 3.95 2.84 -2.97
CA SER A 39 5.20 3.53 -3.28
C SER A 39 6.29 3.23 -2.24
N ASP A 40 5.95 3.27 -0.95
CA ASP A 40 6.86 2.95 0.15
C ASP A 40 7.43 1.53 -0.01
N VAL A 41 6.56 0.53 -0.19
CA VAL A 41 6.97 -0.89 -0.29
C VAL A 41 7.79 -1.12 -1.55
N LYS A 42 7.41 -0.55 -2.69
CA LYS A 42 8.19 -0.65 -3.93
C LYS A 42 9.59 -0.05 -3.80
N THR A 43 9.70 1.09 -3.14
CA THR A 43 11.01 1.74 -2.89
C THR A 43 11.89 0.84 -2.03
N LYS A 44 11.34 0.27 -0.95
CA LYS A 44 12.07 -0.64 -0.06
C LYS A 44 12.48 -1.94 -0.76
N LEU A 45 11.61 -2.50 -1.61
CA LEU A 45 11.96 -3.66 -2.45
C LEU A 45 13.13 -3.35 -3.40
N ALA A 46 13.14 -2.18 -4.02
CA ALA A 46 14.25 -1.76 -4.89
C ALA A 46 15.57 -1.61 -4.11
N GLU A 47 15.53 -1.05 -2.90
CA GLU A 47 16.69 -0.97 -2.00
C GLU A 47 17.22 -2.38 -1.62
N ILE A 48 16.32 -3.33 -1.34
CA ILE A 48 16.68 -4.72 -1.03
C ILE A 48 17.34 -5.39 -2.25
N ASP A 49 16.75 -5.26 -3.43
CA ASP A 49 17.29 -5.84 -4.66
C ASP A 49 18.68 -5.27 -5.00
N ALA A 50 18.88 -3.95 -4.82
CA ALA A 50 20.18 -3.31 -4.97
C ALA A 50 21.21 -3.83 -3.96
N SER A 51 20.81 -3.98 -2.70
CA SER A 51 21.68 -4.48 -1.62
C SER A 51 22.07 -5.95 -1.84
N LEU A 52 21.13 -6.79 -2.27
CA LEU A 52 21.35 -8.18 -2.65
C LEU A 52 22.34 -8.30 -3.80
N LYS A 53 22.16 -7.49 -4.85
CA LYS A 53 23.07 -7.46 -6.00
C LYS A 53 24.49 -7.06 -5.57
N ALA A 54 24.61 -6.04 -4.71
CA ALA A 54 25.89 -5.59 -4.18
C ALA A 54 26.56 -6.68 -3.33
N TYR A 55 25.80 -7.36 -2.46
CA TYR A 55 26.28 -8.49 -1.67
C TYR A 55 26.84 -9.60 -2.57
N HIS A 56 26.09 -10.02 -3.59
CA HIS A 56 26.54 -11.06 -4.51
C HIS A 56 27.75 -10.65 -5.35
N SER A 57 27.85 -9.38 -5.73
CA SER A 57 29.01 -8.86 -6.49
C SER A 57 30.27 -8.74 -5.65
N ASN A 58 30.11 -8.51 -4.34
CA ASN A 58 31.21 -8.30 -3.40
C ASN A 58 31.58 -9.56 -2.61
N LEU A 59 30.97 -10.72 -2.90
CA LEU A 59 31.35 -11.99 -2.29
C LEU A 59 32.80 -12.32 -2.73
N PRO A 60 33.78 -12.31 -1.81
CA PRO A 60 35.14 -12.71 -2.16
C PRO A 60 35.15 -14.19 -2.54
N ASP A 61 35.91 -14.53 -3.57
CA ASP A 61 36.22 -15.91 -3.95
C ASP A 61 37.15 -16.52 -2.88
N LEU A 62 36.55 -16.94 -1.77
CA LEU A 62 37.26 -17.52 -0.64
C LEU A 62 37.64 -18.96 -1.00
N LYS A 63 38.91 -19.17 -1.35
CA LYS A 63 39.56 -20.50 -1.53
C LYS A 63 39.63 -21.36 -0.25
N ILE A 64 39.03 -20.91 0.86
CA ILE A 64 39.03 -21.64 2.13
C ILE A 64 37.79 -22.55 2.14
N PRO A 65 37.89 -23.83 2.54
CA PRO A 65 36.73 -24.70 2.66
C PRO A 65 35.72 -24.10 3.65
N SER A 66 34.71 -23.39 3.15
CA SER A 66 33.70 -22.70 3.95
C SER A 66 32.54 -23.61 4.34
N HIS A 67 32.74 -24.92 4.33
CA HIS A 67 31.68 -25.92 4.42
C HIS A 67 30.79 -25.71 5.65
N GLU A 68 31.40 -25.36 6.80
CA GLU A 68 30.68 -25.09 8.06
C GLU A 68 29.73 -23.88 8.00
N PHE A 69 29.94 -22.95 7.07
CA PHE A 69 29.12 -21.73 6.92
C PHE A 69 28.23 -21.77 5.67
N GLU A 70 28.39 -22.77 4.81
CA GLU A 70 27.67 -22.88 3.55
C GLU A 70 26.19 -23.23 3.77
N ASP A 71 25.91 -24.22 4.62
CA ASP A 71 24.54 -24.58 5.02
C ASP A 71 23.81 -23.40 5.67
N THR A 72 24.48 -22.70 6.60
CA THR A 72 23.91 -21.51 7.25
C THR A 72 23.66 -20.38 6.25
N ARG A 73 24.53 -20.19 5.26
CA ARG A 73 24.33 -19.20 4.18
C ARG A 73 23.09 -19.53 3.36
N HIS A 74 22.94 -20.79 2.95
CA HIS A 74 21.76 -21.25 2.21
C HIS A 74 20.46 -21.06 3.00
N GLU A 75 20.45 -21.34 4.31
CA GLU A 75 19.28 -21.07 5.15
C GLU A 75 18.91 -19.58 5.20
N LYS A 76 19.91 -18.70 5.32
CA LYS A 76 19.69 -17.24 5.36
C LYS A 76 19.21 -16.72 4.01
N ASP A 77 19.78 -17.21 2.92
CA ASP A 77 19.36 -16.86 1.56
C ASP A 77 17.92 -17.32 1.28
N ALA A 78 17.53 -18.50 1.78
CA ALA A 78 16.17 -19.01 1.67
C ALA A 78 15.17 -18.13 2.44
N LYS A 79 15.48 -17.79 3.70
CA LYS A 79 14.66 -16.88 4.52
C LYS A 79 14.53 -15.50 3.88
N LEU A 80 15.61 -14.98 3.31
CA LEU A 80 15.60 -13.69 2.62
C LEU A 80 14.73 -13.74 1.36
N LYS A 81 14.82 -14.81 0.55
CA LYS A 81 13.94 -15.02 -0.60
C LYS A 81 12.47 -15.07 -0.21
N GLU A 82 12.14 -15.77 0.87
CA GLU A 82 10.77 -15.86 1.38
C GLU A 82 10.25 -14.48 1.81
N LEU A 83 11.06 -13.70 2.53
CA LEU A 83 10.69 -12.35 2.95
C LEU A 83 10.49 -11.41 1.75
N VAL A 84 11.38 -11.45 0.76
CA VAL A 84 11.24 -10.66 -0.48
C VAL A 84 9.97 -11.06 -1.23
N LYS A 85 9.66 -12.36 -1.29
CA LYS A 85 8.41 -12.83 -1.90
C LYS A 85 7.19 -12.28 -1.16
N HIS A 86 7.18 -12.35 0.18
CA HIS A 86 6.08 -11.83 0.98
C HIS A 86 5.81 -10.33 0.69
N PHE A 87 6.85 -9.50 0.59
CA PHE A 87 6.67 -8.09 0.24
C PHE A 87 6.18 -7.87 -1.19
N LYS A 88 6.56 -8.73 -2.14
CA LYS A 88 6.01 -8.69 -3.51
C LYS A 88 4.52 -9.03 -3.52
N ASP A 89 4.13 -10.10 -2.81
CA ASP A 89 2.72 -10.48 -2.67
C ASP A 89 1.90 -9.36 -2.00
N MET A 90 2.49 -8.66 -1.01
CA MET A 90 1.86 -7.50 -0.38
C MET A 90 1.63 -6.32 -1.34
N VAL A 91 2.53 -6.09 -2.30
CA VAL A 91 2.33 -5.07 -3.35
C VAL A 91 1.11 -5.42 -4.19
N ASP A 92 0.94 -6.69 -4.57
CA ASP A 92 -0.20 -7.15 -5.36
C ASP A 92 -1.52 -6.99 -4.58
N ASP A 93 -1.52 -7.31 -3.28
CA ASP A 93 -2.65 -7.10 -2.38
C ASP A 93 -3.03 -5.61 -2.26
N ILE A 94 -2.04 -4.73 -2.10
CA ILE A 94 -2.24 -3.28 -2.07
C ILE A 94 -2.84 -2.79 -3.39
N GLN A 95 -2.34 -3.25 -4.53
CA GLN A 95 -2.88 -2.87 -5.85
C GLN A 95 -4.34 -3.31 -6.03
N SER A 96 -4.66 -4.53 -5.60
CA SER A 96 -6.02 -5.06 -5.59
C SER A 96 -6.95 -4.21 -4.72
N ALA A 97 -6.53 -3.91 -3.49
CA ALA A 97 -7.28 -3.06 -2.56
C ALA A 97 -7.46 -1.64 -3.11
N LYS A 98 -6.41 -1.05 -3.70
CA LYS A 98 -6.43 0.28 -4.30
C LYS A 98 -7.43 0.36 -5.45
N THR A 99 -7.45 -0.66 -6.31
CA THR A 99 -8.41 -0.76 -7.42
C THR A 99 -9.85 -0.81 -6.91
N LYS A 100 -10.12 -1.59 -5.85
CA LYS A 100 -11.44 -1.65 -5.21
C LYS A 100 -11.82 -0.30 -4.57
N ALA A 101 -10.89 0.37 -3.89
CA ALA A 101 -11.11 1.69 -3.31
C ALA A 101 -11.48 2.72 -4.38
N LYS A 102 -10.75 2.74 -5.50
CA LYS A 102 -11.06 3.61 -6.65
C LYS A 102 -12.47 3.35 -7.20
N SER A 103 -12.82 2.10 -7.42
CA SER A 103 -14.16 1.74 -7.92
C SER A 103 -15.28 2.18 -6.97
N LYS A 104 -15.07 2.03 -5.66
CA LYS A 104 -16.03 2.52 -4.66
C LYS A 104 -16.11 4.04 -4.61
N TRP A 105 -14.98 4.74 -4.72
CA TRP A 105 -14.96 6.19 -4.84
C TRP A 105 -15.76 6.67 -6.06
N GLU A 106 -15.54 6.08 -7.24
CA GLU A 106 -16.29 6.41 -8.46
C GLU A 106 -17.80 6.18 -8.28
N TYR A 107 -18.17 5.07 -7.64
CA TYR A 107 -19.56 4.75 -7.33
C TYR A 107 -20.23 5.80 -6.42
N TYR A 108 -19.59 6.17 -5.30
CA TYR A 108 -20.16 7.14 -4.37
C TYR A 108 -20.11 8.57 -4.91
N LYS A 109 -19.11 8.89 -5.73
CA LYS A 109 -19.08 10.15 -6.49
C LYS A 109 -20.31 10.29 -7.39
N ALA A 110 -20.62 9.27 -8.20
CA ALA A 110 -21.78 9.29 -9.08
C ALA A 110 -23.11 9.37 -8.29
N LYS A 111 -23.19 8.75 -7.11
CA LYS A 111 -24.36 8.86 -6.23
C LYS A 111 -24.53 10.25 -5.65
N ALA A 112 -23.47 10.86 -5.13
CA ALA A 112 -23.49 12.22 -4.60
C ALA A 112 -23.93 13.23 -5.68
N GLU A 113 -23.36 13.13 -6.88
CA GLU A 113 -23.75 13.98 -8.03
C GLU A 113 -25.22 13.80 -8.43
N ALA A 114 -25.79 12.60 -8.25
CA ALA A 114 -27.19 12.32 -8.55
C ALA A 114 -28.15 12.84 -7.45
N GLU A 115 -27.68 12.95 -6.20
CA GLU A 115 -28.43 13.53 -5.09
C GLU A 115 -28.46 15.06 -5.18
N GLU A 116 -27.32 15.69 -5.47
CA GLU A 116 -27.23 17.13 -5.72
C GLU A 116 -28.18 17.60 -6.84
N LYS A 117 -28.34 16.80 -7.90
CA LYS A 117 -29.26 17.11 -9.01
C LYS A 117 -30.75 16.97 -8.67
N LYS A 118 -31.07 16.31 -7.56
CA LYS A 118 -32.46 16.07 -7.11
C LYS A 118 -32.89 16.99 -5.97
N ALA A 119 -31.93 17.66 -5.32
CA ALA A 119 -32.14 18.67 -4.30
C ALA A 119 -32.43 20.04 -4.94
#